data_AF-A0A7Y0PVU9-F1
#
_entry.id   AF-A0A7Y0PVU9-F1
#
_cell.length_a   1.000
_cell.length_b   1.000
_cell.length_c   1.000
_cell.angle_alpha   90.00
_cell.angle_beta   90.00
_cell.angle_gamma   90.00
#
_symmetry.space_group_name_H-M   'P 1'
#
loop_
_entity.id
_entity.type
_entity.pdbx_description
1 polymer ?
#
loop_
_entity_poly.entity_id
_entity_poly.type
_entity_poly.pdbx_seq_one_letter_code
_entity_poly.pdbx_strand_id
1 'polypeptide(L)'
;MAHTTETAPATRTTDPLLTTVRVLAVLTVVNLLWQYVTAGQLFPRGGPEELHSTGAIVLHVLSGLTAIAALAYWRLRGAPVWPGVLAAVVFVLSFVQAWYGGRSTLYIHVPGAMILTIGAVWVAAWSFSRAAAVTTRR
;
A
#
# COMPACT_ATOMS: atom_id res chain seq x y z
N MET A 1 -6.34 33.56 41.32
CA MET A 1 -5.76 33.88 40.00
C MET A 1 -5.61 32.57 39.23
N ALA A 2 -6.47 32.33 38.24
CA ALA A 2 -6.44 31.11 37.43
C ALA A 2 -5.58 31.35 36.18
N HIS A 3 -4.49 30.60 36.01
CA HIS A 3 -3.72 30.58 34.77
C HIS A 3 -4.46 29.71 33.75
N THR A 4 -5.14 30.33 32.78
CA THR A 4 -5.58 29.66 31.56
C THR A 4 -4.35 29.34 30.73
N THR A 5 -3.95 28.06 30.70
CA THR A 5 -2.96 27.56 29.75
C THR A 5 -3.60 27.56 28.36
N GLU A 6 -3.29 28.59 27.58
CA GLU A 6 -3.73 28.70 26.19
C GLU A 6 -2.94 27.67 25.36
N THR A 7 -3.55 26.52 25.09
CA THR A 7 -2.97 25.50 24.22
C THR A 7 -3.05 26.02 22.78
N ALA A 8 -1.98 26.67 22.32
CA ALA A 8 -1.89 27.12 20.94
C ALA A 8 -2.15 25.92 19.99
N PRO A 9 -2.99 26.08 18.95
CA PRO A 9 -3.27 25.01 18.02
C PRO A 9 -1.98 24.56 17.35
N ALA A 10 -1.61 23.29 17.53
CA ALA A 10 -0.44 22.72 16.87
C ALA A 10 -0.65 22.77 15.36
N THR A 11 0.07 23.66 14.68
CA THR A 11 0.09 23.76 13.23
C THR A 11 0.60 22.42 12.68
N ARG A 12 -0.28 21.65 12.04
CA ARG A 12 0.09 20.41 11.36
C ARG A 12 1.01 20.75 10.20
N THR A 13 2.32 20.64 10.41
CA THR A 13 3.28 20.66 9.32
C THR A 13 3.05 19.41 8.48
N THR A 14 2.68 19.61 7.21
CA THR A 14 2.58 18.55 6.21
C THR A 14 3.98 18.05 5.87
N ASP A 15 4.25 16.76 6.09
CA ASP A 15 5.45 16.12 5.56
C ASP A 15 5.16 15.62 4.13
N PRO A 16 5.81 16.18 3.09
CA PRO A 16 5.58 15.78 1.71
C PRO A 16 5.88 14.29 1.47
N LEU A 17 6.90 13.73 2.14
CA LEU A 17 7.28 12.33 1.95
C LEU A 17 6.24 11.38 2.53
N LEU A 18 5.68 11.71 3.71
CA LEU A 18 4.55 10.96 4.26
C LEU A 18 3.31 11.05 3.36
N THR A 19 3.08 12.22 2.77
CA THR A 19 1.99 12.41 1.80
C THR A 19 2.18 11.52 0.57
N THR A 20 3.41 11.42 0.06
CA THR A 20 3.74 10.50 -1.04
C THR A 20 3.47 9.04 -0.66
N VAL A 21 3.87 8.59 0.54
CA VAL A 21 3.57 7.23 1.02
C VAL A 21 2.05 6.98 1.05
N ARG A 22 1.27 7.94 1.57
CA ARG A 22 -0.20 7.83 1.63
C ARG A 22 -0.82 7.68 0.26
N VAL A 23 -0.45 8.56 -0.67
CA VAL A 23 -1.00 8.55 -2.03
C VAL A 23 -0.67 7.23 -2.72
N LEU A 24 0.59 6.79 -2.69
CA LEU A 24 1.01 5.54 -3.33
C LEU A 24 0.36 4.31 -2.69
N ALA A 25 0.25 4.26 -1.36
CA ALA A 25 -0.41 3.16 -0.67
C ALA A 25 -1.91 3.10 -1.00
N VAL A 26 -2.59 4.24 -1.06
CA VAL A 26 -4.01 4.31 -1.47
C VAL A 26 -4.18 3.89 -2.92
N LEU A 27 -3.34 4.39 -3.83
CA LEU A 27 -3.37 3.97 -5.24
C LEU A 27 -3.12 2.46 -5.39
N THR A 28 -2.22 1.88 -4.60
CA THR A 28 -1.99 0.43 -4.57
C THR A 28 -3.25 -0.33 -4.17
N VAL A 29 -3.97 0.14 -3.14
CA VAL A 29 -5.25 -0.46 -2.70
C VAL A 29 -6.35 -0.29 -3.76
N VAL A 30 -6.46 0.88 -4.38
CA VAL A 30 -7.42 1.14 -5.48
C VAL A 30 -7.12 0.24 -6.67
N ASN A 31 -5.85 0.04 -7.02
CA ASN A 31 -5.46 -0.87 -8.10
C ASN A 31 -5.79 -2.33 -7.75
N LEU A 32 -5.63 -2.76 -6.49
CA LEU A 32 -6.09 -4.09 -6.06
C LEU A 32 -7.61 -4.24 -6.21
N LEU A 33 -8.39 -3.21 -5.86
CA LEU A 33 -9.84 -3.21 -6.10
C LEU A 33 -10.16 -3.37 -7.60
N TRP A 34 -9.43 -2.65 -8.47
CA TRP A 34 -9.53 -2.82 -9.91
C TRP A 34 -9.21 -4.25 -10.36
N GLN A 35 -8.17 -4.87 -9.80
CA GLN A 35 -7.83 -6.28 -10.08
C GLN A 35 -8.97 -7.22 -9.70
N TYR A 36 -9.65 -7.01 -8.58
CA TYR A 36 -10.80 -7.83 -8.20
C TYR A 36 -12.00 -7.65 -9.12
N VAL A 37 -12.30 -6.42 -9.53
CA VAL A 37 -13.39 -6.13 -10.48
C VAL A 37 -13.13 -6.82 -11.81
N THR A 38 -11.93 -6.66 -12.37
CA THR A 38 -11.56 -7.28 -13.65
C THR A 38 -11.48 -8.81 -13.55
N ALA A 39 -10.95 -9.37 -12.45
CA ALA A 39 -10.96 -10.81 -12.20
C ALA A 39 -12.38 -11.38 -12.15
N GLY A 40 -13.32 -10.68 -11.51
CA GLY A 40 -14.73 -11.07 -11.46
C GLY A 40 -15.39 -11.12 -12.85
N GLN A 41 -14.94 -10.29 -13.80
CA GLN A 41 -15.43 -10.30 -15.17
C GLN A 41 -14.86 -11.47 -16.01
N LEU A 42 -13.74 -12.08 -15.59
CA LEU A 42 -13.15 -13.23 -16.29
C LEU A 42 -14.04 -14.48 -16.21
N PHE A 43 -14.96 -14.56 -15.24
CA PHE A 43 -15.80 -15.74 -15.02
C PHE A 43 -17.28 -15.48 -15.30
N PRO A 44 -18.01 -16.43 -15.92
CA PRO A 44 -17.51 -17.66 -16.54
C PRO A 44 -17.02 -17.46 -17.99
N ARG A 45 -17.21 -16.27 -18.58
CA ARG A 45 -17.18 -16.07 -20.04
C ARG A 45 -15.83 -15.59 -20.61
N GLY A 46 -14.79 -15.48 -19.79
CA GLY A 46 -13.46 -15.02 -20.23
C GLY A 46 -13.42 -13.54 -20.59
N GLY A 47 -13.88 -12.67 -19.68
CA GLY A 47 -13.82 -11.21 -19.79
C GLY A 47 -12.40 -10.64 -20.04
N PRO A 48 -12.19 -9.33 -19.85
CA PRO A 48 -11.02 -8.64 -20.40
C PRO A 48 -9.71 -8.98 -19.66
N GLU A 49 -9.09 -10.10 -20.04
CA GLU A 49 -7.81 -10.60 -19.51
C GLU A 49 -6.71 -9.55 -19.64
N GLU A 50 -6.69 -8.80 -20.74
CA GLU A 50 -5.78 -7.69 -20.97
C GLU A 50 -5.89 -6.56 -19.95
N LEU A 51 -7.10 -6.26 -19.46
CA LEU A 51 -7.28 -5.23 -18.42
C LEU A 51 -6.73 -5.70 -17.07
N HIS A 52 -6.89 -6.99 -16.77
CA HIS A 52 -6.37 -7.59 -15.55
C HIS A 52 -4.85 -7.72 -15.57
N SER A 53 -4.27 -8.13 -16.71
CA SER A 53 -2.82 -8.23 -16.90
C SER A 53 -2.16 -6.84 -16.85
N THR A 54 -2.77 -5.84 -17.50
CA THR A 54 -2.31 -4.44 -17.44
C THR A 54 -2.37 -3.90 -16.01
N GLY A 55 -3.45 -4.16 -15.27
CA GLY A 55 -3.57 -3.76 -13.87
C GLY A 55 -2.56 -4.46 -12.96
N ALA A 56 -2.08 -5.66 -13.30
CA ALA A 56 -1.00 -6.32 -12.58
C ALA A 56 0.35 -5.60 -12.78
N ILE A 57 0.63 -5.12 -14.01
CA ILE A 57 1.83 -4.30 -14.27
C ILE A 57 1.77 -3.00 -13.44
N VAL A 58 0.62 -2.33 -13.44
CA VAL A 58 0.40 -1.12 -12.63
C VAL A 58 0.58 -1.43 -11.14
N LEU A 59 0.13 -2.61 -10.68
CA LEU A 59 0.32 -3.05 -9.29
C LEU A 59 1.81 -3.15 -8.93
N HIS A 60 2.64 -3.73 -9.79
CA HIS A 60 4.09 -3.83 -9.56
C HIS A 60 4.70 -2.44 -9.39
N VAL A 61 4.35 -1.50 -10.28
CA VAL A 61 4.87 -0.13 -10.22
C VAL A 61 4.43 0.58 -8.95
N LEU A 62 3.14 0.58 -8.63
CA LEU A 62 2.60 1.27 -7.45
C LEU A 62 3.12 0.69 -6.15
N SER A 63 3.14 -0.64 -6.02
CA SER A 63 3.67 -1.30 -4.82
C SER A 63 5.17 -1.11 -4.66
N GLY A 64 5.93 -1.13 -5.75
CA GLY A 64 7.38 -0.84 -5.75
C GLY A 64 7.68 0.59 -5.32
N LEU A 65 6.97 1.57 -5.88
CA LEU A 65 7.09 2.98 -5.48
C LEU A 65 6.66 3.18 -4.01
N THR A 66 5.61 2.48 -3.55
CA THR A 66 5.20 2.50 -2.14
C THR A 66 6.31 1.98 -1.23
N ALA A 67 6.96 0.87 -1.59
CA ALA A 67 8.07 0.30 -0.84
C ALA A 67 9.26 1.28 -0.76
N ILE A 68 9.66 1.86 -1.89
CA ILE A 68 10.75 2.85 -1.96
C ILE A 68 10.41 4.06 -1.08
N ALA A 69 9.21 4.63 -1.21
CA ALA A 69 8.80 5.79 -0.44
C ALA A 69 8.74 5.50 1.06
N ALA A 70 8.22 4.34 1.47
CA ALA A 70 8.12 3.95 2.88
C ALA A 70 9.51 3.69 3.50
N LEU A 71 10.42 3.06 2.77
CA LEU A 71 11.80 2.86 3.21
C LEU A 71 12.57 4.19 3.26
N ALA A 72 12.37 5.09 2.30
CA ALA A 72 12.91 6.44 2.33
C ALA A 72 12.37 7.22 3.54
N TYR A 73 11.08 7.07 3.86
CA TYR A 73 10.47 7.71 5.03
C TYR A 73 11.09 7.22 6.34
N TRP A 74 11.28 5.90 6.48
CA TRP A 74 12.06 5.34 7.59
C TRP A 74 13.47 5.96 7.65
N ARG A 75 14.20 5.94 6.53
CA ARG A 75 15.61 6.33 6.52
C ARG A 75 15.85 7.81 6.73
N LEU A 76 14.97 8.67 6.21
CA LEU A 76 15.11 10.13 6.17
C LEU A 76 14.33 10.87 7.26
N ARG A 77 13.38 10.20 7.90
CA ARG A 77 12.60 10.77 9.00
C ARG A 77 12.78 9.99 10.30
N GLY A 78 13.15 8.72 10.29
CA GLY A 78 13.23 7.92 11.52
C GLY A 78 11.88 7.32 11.94
N ALA A 79 10.97 7.14 10.98
CA ALA A 79 9.75 6.36 11.18
C ALA A 79 10.07 4.88 11.50
N PRO A 80 9.15 4.06 12.00
CA PRO A 80 9.40 2.62 12.14
C PRO A 80 9.76 1.97 10.79
N VAL A 81 10.65 0.98 10.78
CA VAL A 81 11.09 0.29 9.55
C VAL A 81 10.07 -0.73 9.02
N TRP A 82 9.25 -1.29 9.90
CA TRP A 82 8.32 -2.38 9.57
C TRP A 82 7.33 -2.07 8.43
N PRO A 83 6.77 -0.84 8.26
CA PRO A 83 5.87 -0.55 7.15
C PRO A 83 6.60 -0.57 5.81
N GLY A 84 7.88 -0.16 5.79
CA GLY A 84 8.73 -0.26 4.61
C GLY A 84 9.03 -1.71 4.25
N VAL A 85 9.33 -2.55 5.25
CA VAL A 85 9.52 -4.00 5.05
C VAL A 85 8.23 -4.65 4.54
N LEU A 86 7.09 -4.35 5.15
CA LEU A 86 5.79 -4.88 4.72
C LEU A 86 5.45 -4.45 3.29
N ALA A 87 5.68 -3.18 2.94
CA ALA A 87 5.50 -2.69 1.57
C ALA A 87 6.43 -3.40 0.57
N ALA A 88 7.67 -3.69 0.95
CA ALA A 88 8.59 -4.47 0.13
C ALA A 88 8.12 -5.93 -0.04
N VAL A 89 7.58 -6.55 1.01
CA VAL A 89 6.97 -7.88 0.92
C VAL A 89 5.76 -7.87 -0.03
N VAL A 90 4.89 -6.85 0.06
CA VAL A 90 3.76 -6.67 -0.88
C VAL A 90 4.26 -6.54 -2.31
N PHE A 91 5.31 -5.74 -2.55
CA PHE A 91 5.93 -5.62 -3.86
C PHE A 91 6.43 -6.97 -4.39
N VAL A 92 7.19 -7.73 -3.60
CA VAL A 92 7.69 -9.06 -4.01
C VAL A 92 6.54 -10.04 -4.27
N LEU A 93 5.55 -10.09 -3.38
CA LEU A 93 4.39 -10.95 -3.53
C LEU A 93 3.57 -10.61 -4.78
N SER A 94 3.59 -9.36 -5.26
CA SER A 94 2.92 -9.01 -6.52
C SER A 94 3.49 -9.79 -7.70
N PHE A 95 4.81 -9.99 -7.79
CA PHE A 95 5.44 -10.81 -8.83
C PHE A 95 5.13 -12.29 -8.66
N VAL A 96 5.10 -12.79 -7.43
CA VAL A 96 4.68 -14.17 -7.15
C VAL A 96 3.24 -14.38 -7.64
N GLN A 97 2.36 -13.40 -7.45
CA GLN A 97 1.00 -13.46 -7.98
C GLN A 97 0.93 -13.42 -9.50
N ALA A 98 1.76 -12.62 -10.16
CA ALA A 98 1.85 -12.62 -11.63
C ALA A 98 2.30 -13.99 -12.17
N TRP A 99 3.24 -14.66 -11.48
CA TRP A 99 3.68 -16.01 -11.84
C TRP A 99 2.57 -17.05 -11.72
N TYR A 100 1.76 -16.98 -10.66
CA TYR A 100 0.64 -17.90 -10.41
C TYR A 100 -0.72 -17.40 -10.91
N GLY A 101 -0.77 -16.38 -11.77
CA GLY A 101 -2.01 -15.72 -12.23
C GLY A 101 -2.92 -16.54 -13.15
N GLY A 102 -2.56 -17.79 -13.44
CA GLY A 102 -3.29 -18.65 -14.35
C GLY A 102 -4.58 -19.26 -13.77
N ARG A 103 -5.50 -19.65 -14.66
CA ARG A 103 -6.77 -20.30 -14.28
C ARG A 103 -6.59 -21.63 -13.53
N SER A 104 -5.52 -22.37 -13.83
CA SER A 104 -5.19 -23.64 -13.15
C SER A 104 -4.60 -23.44 -11.75
N THR A 105 -4.22 -22.21 -11.38
CA THR A 105 -3.52 -21.88 -10.12
C THR A 105 -4.33 -20.95 -9.23
N LEU A 106 -5.63 -20.80 -9.47
CA LEU A 106 -6.53 -19.95 -8.68
C LEU A 106 -6.52 -20.25 -7.18
N TYR A 107 -6.29 -21.52 -6.81
CA TYR A 107 -6.20 -21.95 -5.41
C TYR A 107 -5.00 -21.33 -4.66
N ILE A 108 -3.97 -20.85 -5.37
CA ILE A 108 -2.85 -20.06 -4.82
C ILE A 108 -3.08 -18.57 -5.07
N HIS A 109 -3.57 -18.22 -6.26
CA HIS A 109 -3.76 -16.84 -6.68
C HIS A 109 -4.77 -16.10 -5.78
N VAL A 110 -5.95 -16.68 -5.54
CA VAL A 110 -7.00 -16.01 -4.75
C VAL A 110 -6.57 -15.77 -3.30
N PRO A 111 -6.05 -16.76 -2.54
CA PRO A 111 -5.55 -16.50 -1.19
C PRO A 111 -4.35 -15.53 -1.17
N GLY A 112 -3.44 -15.64 -2.14
CA GLY A 112 -2.30 -14.72 -2.23
C GLY A 112 -2.69 -13.28 -2.51
N ALA A 113 -3.71 -13.05 -3.35
CA ALA A 113 -4.31 -11.73 -3.56
C ALA A 113 -4.90 -11.17 -2.27
N MET A 114 -5.56 -12.00 -1.44
CA MET A 114 -6.06 -11.57 -0.11
C MET A 114 -4.93 -11.13 0.80
N ILE A 115 -3.83 -11.89 0.87
CA ILE A 115 -2.65 -11.55 1.68
C ILE A 115 -2.02 -10.24 1.21
N LEU A 116 -1.86 -10.04 -0.10
CA LEU A 116 -1.41 -8.77 -0.68
C LEU A 116 -2.30 -7.62 -0.27
N THR A 117 -3.62 -7.83 -0.30
CA THR A 117 -4.62 -6.81 0.04
C THR A 117 -4.53 -6.41 1.49
N ILE A 118 -4.43 -7.38 2.40
CA ILE A 118 -4.23 -7.12 3.83
C ILE A 118 -2.94 -6.32 4.04
N GLY A 119 -1.83 -6.71 3.41
CA GLY A 119 -0.55 -6.00 3.51
C GLY A 119 -0.63 -4.56 3.00
N ALA A 120 -1.21 -4.34 1.82
CA ALA A 120 -1.36 -3.02 1.22
C ALA A 120 -2.27 -2.10 2.06
N VAL A 121 -3.41 -2.63 2.53
CA VAL A 121 -4.33 -1.91 3.42
C VAL A 121 -3.66 -1.58 4.75
N TRP A 122 -2.84 -2.48 5.30
CA TRP A 122 -2.13 -2.22 6.56
C TRP A 122 -1.11 -1.09 6.40
N VAL A 123 -0.32 -1.08 5.31
CA VAL A 123 0.60 0.03 5.01
C VAL A 123 -0.16 1.35 4.84
N ALA A 124 -1.29 1.33 4.10
CA ALA A 124 -2.14 2.49 3.94
C ALA A 124 -2.68 2.99 5.28
N ALA A 125 -3.31 2.13 6.08
CA ALA A 125 -3.87 2.45 7.40
C ALA A 125 -2.80 3.01 8.35
N TRP A 126 -1.60 2.41 8.38
CA TRP A 126 -0.49 2.92 9.16
C TRP A 126 -0.11 4.34 8.74
N SER A 127 -0.05 4.63 7.43
CA SER A 127 0.36 5.95 6.94
C SER A 127 -0.59 7.09 7.40
N PHE A 128 -1.83 6.79 7.75
CA PHE A 128 -2.80 7.73 8.33
C PHE A 128 -2.86 7.70 9.86
N SER A 129 -2.17 6.76 10.51
CA SER A 129 -2.14 6.64 11.96
C SER A 129 -1.28 7.72 12.63
N ARG A 130 -1.49 7.95 13.93
CA ARG A 130 -0.65 8.86 14.74
C ARG A 130 0.79 8.37 14.80
N ALA A 131 1.02 7.05 14.76
CA ALA A 131 2.35 6.46 14.77
C ALA A 131 3.19 6.83 13.54
N ALA A 132 2.55 7.10 12.40
CA ALA A 132 3.25 7.61 11.22
C ALA A 132 3.57 9.11 11.32
N ALA A 133 2.81 9.88 12.09
CA ALA A 133 3.04 11.31 12.29
C ALA A 133 4.05 11.63 13.39
N VAL A 134 4.24 10.72 14.36
CA VAL A 134 5.24 10.86 15.43
C VAL A 134 6.58 10.35 14.94
N THR A 135 7.39 11.29 14.46
CA THR A 135 8.76 11.03 14.05
C THR A 135 9.67 11.05 15.26
N THR A 136 10.11 9.88 15.74
CA THR A 136 11.10 9.81 16.84
C THR A 136 12.45 10.34 16.33
N ARG A 137 12.85 11.55 16.77
CA ARG A 137 14.26 11.95 16.66
C ARG A 137 15.06 11.00 17.55
N ARG A 138 15.84 10.10 16.95
CA ARG A 138 16.96 9.45 17.61
C ARG A 138 18.23 10.17 17.22
#